data_AF-X6NWR2-F1
#
_entry.id   AF-X6NWR2-F1
#
_cell.length_a   1.000
_cell.length_b   1.000
_cell.length_c   1.000
_cell.angle_alpha   90.00
_cell.angle_beta   90.00
_cell.angle_gamma   90.00
#
_symmetry.space_group_name_H-M   'P 1'
#
loop_
_entity.id
_entity.type
_entity.pdbx_description
1 polymer ?
#
loop_
_entity_poly.entity_id
_entity_poly.type
_entity_poly.pdbx_seq_one_letter_code
_entity_poly.pdbx_strand_id
1 'polypeptide(L)'
;MDFELRIGNGKYKLGPKVGSGSFGVIHSGQNVKTGETVAVKLEKANSKCPQLQCEYQVYRYLKGMLGVPKSKWFGKEGDFNILVMDMLGPSLEELFNYCDRQFSLKTVCLLADQM
;
A
#
# COMPACT_ATOMS: atom_id res chain seq x y z
N MET A 1 2.27 11.05 26.34
CA MET A 1 2.43 11.79 25.07
C MET A 1 2.48 10.75 23.97
N ASP A 2 1.43 10.64 23.17
CA ASP A 2 1.47 9.78 21.98
C ASP A 2 2.43 10.42 20.98
N PHE A 3 3.58 9.77 20.78
CA PHE A 3 4.53 10.19 19.75
C PHE A 3 3.90 9.95 18.38
N GLU A 4 3.50 11.03 17.72
CA GLU A 4 2.97 10.98 16.35
C GLU A 4 4.13 10.90 15.36
N LEU A 5 4.39 9.69 14.83
CA LEU A 5 5.40 9.52 13.78
C LEU A 5 4.88 10.10 12.46
N ARG A 6 5.64 11.03 11.89
CA ARG A 6 5.34 11.64 10.60
C ARG A 6 6.43 11.32 9.58
N ILE A 7 6.00 11.10 8.34
CA ILE A 7 6.84 10.74 7.19
C ILE A 7 6.52 11.61 5.97
N GLY A 8 7.34 11.52 4.93
CA GLY A 8 7.19 12.27 3.69
C GLY A 8 7.37 13.77 3.94
N ASN A 9 8.44 14.14 4.66
CA ASN A 9 8.71 15.49 5.16
C ASN A 9 7.56 16.04 6.02
N GLY A 10 6.99 15.21 6.90
CA GLY A 10 5.92 15.60 7.80
C GLY A 10 4.52 15.66 7.19
N LYS A 11 4.37 15.28 5.91
CA LYS A 11 3.09 15.35 5.18
C LYS A 11 2.11 14.24 5.57
N TYR A 12 2.61 13.09 6.00
CA TYR A 12 1.80 11.93 6.34
C TYR A 12 2.03 11.52 7.79
N LYS A 13 0.96 11.30 8.53
CA LYS A 13 0.96 10.62 9.81
C LYS A 13 1.00 9.11 9.57
N LEU A 14 1.96 8.40 10.16
CA LEU A 14 2.00 6.93 10.09
C LEU A 14 1.00 6.33 11.08
N GLY A 15 0.25 5.33 10.63
CA GLY A 15 -0.73 4.59 11.40
C GLY A 15 -0.29 3.17 11.75
N PRO A 16 -1.22 2.34 12.28
CA PRO A 16 -0.94 0.95 12.60
C PRO A 16 -0.58 0.13 11.36
N LYS A 17 0.10 -0.98 11.58
CA LYS A 17 0.33 -2.00 10.56
C LYS A 17 -1.03 -2.55 10.08
N VAL A 18 -1.21 -2.63 8.76
CA VAL A 18 -2.40 -3.23 8.13
C VAL A 18 -2.08 -4.54 7.41
N GLY A 19 -0.82 -4.76 7.05
CA GLY A 19 -0.41 -5.98 6.37
C GLY A 19 1.09 -6.13 6.30
N SER A 20 1.55 -7.27 5.82
CA SER A 20 2.95 -7.49 5.46
C SER A 20 3.02 -8.36 4.23
N GLY A 21 3.92 -8.01 3.31
CA GLY A 21 4.27 -8.83 2.16
C GLY A 21 5.67 -9.40 2.31
N SER A 22 6.14 -10.07 1.26
CA SER A 22 7.47 -10.70 1.24
C SER A 22 8.64 -9.72 1.39
N PHE A 23 8.44 -8.45 1.02
CA PHE A 23 9.51 -7.45 0.90
C PHE A 23 9.29 -6.19 1.76
N GLY A 24 8.29 -6.21 2.65
CA GLY A 24 8.04 -5.04 3.50
C GLY A 24 6.77 -5.13 4.32
N VAL A 25 6.59 -4.13 5.17
CA VAL A 25 5.41 -3.97 6.02
C VAL A 25 4.55 -2.85 5.45
N ILE A 26 3.23 -3.08 5.41
CA ILE A 26 2.26 -2.07 5.02
C ILE A 26 1.62 -1.51 6.29
N HIS A 27 1.65 -0.19 6.41
CA HIS A 27 0.95 0.57 7.43
C HIS A 27 -0.16 1.39 6.78
N SER A 28 -1.20 1.69 7.55
CA SER A 28 -2.06 2.81 7.20
C SER A 28 -1.32 4.12 7.46
N GLY A 29 -1.82 5.19 6.86
CA GLY A 29 -1.38 6.54 7.13
C GLY A 29 -2.47 7.54 6.77
N GLN A 30 -2.23 8.80 7.12
CA GLN A 30 -3.15 9.89 6.81
C GLN A 30 -2.38 11.11 6.33
N ASN A 31 -2.80 11.70 5.22
CA ASN A 31 -2.30 12.99 4.79
C ASN A 31 -2.77 14.06 5.79
N VAL A 32 -1.83 14.73 6.45
CA VAL A 32 -2.11 15.67 7.54
C VAL A 32 -2.93 16.88 7.08
N LYS A 33 -2.79 17.28 5.81
CA LYS A 33 -3.51 18.45 5.26
C LYS A 33 -4.90 18.10 4.75
N THR A 34 -5.06 16.97 4.09
CA THR A 34 -6.32 16.61 3.40
C THR A 34 -7.18 15.63 4.18
N GLY A 35 -6.64 15.00 5.22
CA GLY A 35 -7.31 13.91 5.95
C GLY A 35 -7.41 12.60 5.17
N GLU A 36 -6.88 12.56 3.94
CA GLU A 36 -6.92 11.39 3.06
C GLU A 36 -6.18 10.21 3.69
N THR A 37 -6.84 9.05 3.74
CA THR A 37 -6.23 7.79 4.18
C THR A 37 -5.35 7.21 3.07
N VAL A 38 -4.15 6.78 3.42
CA VAL A 38 -3.13 6.27 2.49
C VAL A 38 -2.54 4.95 2.99
N ALA A 39 -2.05 4.14 2.07
CA ALA A 39 -1.20 3.00 2.40
C ALA A 39 0.27 3.43 2.36
N VAL A 40 1.05 2.97 3.35
CA VAL A 40 2.48 3.25 3.48
C VAL A 40 3.24 1.94 3.49
N LYS A 41 4.01 1.68 2.44
CA LYS A 41 4.90 0.53 2.33
C LYS A 41 6.30 0.92 2.80
N LEU A 42 6.82 0.18 3.77
CA LEU A 42 8.13 0.39 4.38
C LEU A 42 9.06 -0.80 4.06
N GLU A 43 10.25 -0.50 3.57
CA GLU A 43 11.32 -1.45 3.31
C GLU A 43 12.62 -0.92 3.93
N LYS A 44 13.41 -1.77 4.60
CA LYS A 44 14.73 -1.34 5.09
C LYS A 44 15.65 -1.05 3.91
N ALA A 45 16.29 0.12 3.90
CA ALA A 45 17.18 0.55 2.83
C ALA A 45 18.41 -0.35 2.66
N ASN A 46 18.80 -1.09 3.71
CA ASN A 46 19.92 -2.05 3.70
C ASN A 46 19.48 -3.52 3.48
N SER A 47 18.25 -3.74 3.02
CA SER A 47 17.78 -5.09 2.66
C SER A 47 18.68 -5.69 1.59
N LYS A 48 18.88 -7.02 1.62
CA LYS A 48 19.75 -7.73 0.67
C LYS A 48 19.40 -7.45 -0.80
N CYS A 49 18.12 -7.28 -1.09
CA CYS A 49 17.61 -6.91 -2.39
C CYS A 49 16.53 -5.84 -2.18
N PRO A 50 16.88 -4.54 -2.16
CA PRO A 50 15.91 -3.47 -2.02
C PRO A 50 15.13 -3.32 -3.33
N GLN A 51 13.82 -3.55 -3.27
CA GLN A 51 12.95 -3.62 -4.44
C GLN A 51 11.94 -2.46 -4.49
N LEU A 52 11.74 -1.73 -3.39
CA LEU A 52 10.68 -0.73 -3.31
C LEU A 52 10.86 0.44 -4.29
N GLN A 53 12.11 0.80 -4.61
CA GLN A 53 12.39 1.79 -5.65
C GLN A 53 11.97 1.30 -7.04
N CYS A 54 12.26 0.03 -7.37
CA CYS A 54 11.86 -0.58 -8.63
C CYS A 54 10.33 -0.63 -8.74
N GLU A 55 9.65 -1.06 -7.67
CA GLU A 55 8.19 -1.05 -7.57
C GLU A 55 7.60 0.35 -7.78
N TYR A 56 8.20 1.39 -7.18
CA TYR A 56 7.79 2.78 -7.42
C TYR A 56 7.91 3.17 -8.91
N GLN A 57 8.98 2.76 -9.60
CA GLN A 57 9.11 3.04 -11.04
C GLN A 57 8.03 2.33 -11.86
N VAL A 58 7.64 1.12 -11.49
CA VAL A 58 6.52 0.41 -12.12
C VAL A 58 5.22 1.20 -11.93
N TYR A 59 4.90 1.64 -10.71
CA TYR A 59 3.72 2.50 -10.47
C TYR A 59 3.75 3.81 -11.27
N ARG A 60 4.94 4.40 -11.43
CA ARG A 60 5.12 5.61 -12.24
C ARG A 60 4.83 5.38 -13.72
N TYR A 61 5.28 4.24 -14.26
CA TYR A 61 5.05 3.84 -15.64
C TYR A 61 3.56 3.53 -15.89
N LEU A 62 2.92 2.82 -14.96
CA LEU A 62 1.51 2.42 -15.04
C LEU A 62 0.52 3.51 -14.60
N LYS A 63 1.01 4.73 -14.33
CA LYS A 63 0.20 5.82 -13.79
C LYS A 63 -0.96 6.17 -14.73
N GLY A 64 -2.17 6.14 -14.19
CA GLY A 64 -3.40 6.53 -14.91
C GLY A 64 -4.12 5.36 -15.59
N MET A 65 -3.56 4.14 -15.54
CA MET A 65 -4.27 2.95 -15.98
C MET A 65 -5.36 2.55 -14.99
N LEU A 66 -6.44 1.97 -15.51
CA LEU A 66 -7.54 1.44 -14.70
C LEU A 66 -7.03 0.30 -13.82
N GLY A 67 -7.50 0.24 -12.57
CA GLY A 67 -7.12 -0.80 -11.61
C GLY A 67 -5.73 -0.63 -10.97
N VAL A 68 -4.96 0.40 -11.34
CA VAL A 68 -3.63 0.66 -10.76
C VAL A 68 -3.69 1.79 -9.73
N PRO A 69 -3.28 1.56 -8.46
CA PRO A 69 -3.27 2.60 -7.45
C PRO A 69 -2.23 3.69 -7.73
N LYS A 70 -2.53 4.93 -7.33
CA LYS A 70 -1.61 6.06 -7.54
C LYS A 70 -0.51 6.04 -6.50
N SER A 71 0.74 6.07 -6.95
CA SER A 71 1.88 6.43 -6.09
C SER A 71 1.82 7.93 -5.77
N LYS A 72 1.68 8.29 -4.49
CA LYS A 72 1.58 9.68 -4.03
C LYS A 72 2.93 10.28 -3.65
N TRP A 73 3.82 9.47 -3.08
CA TRP A 73 5.15 9.90 -2.67
C TRP A 73 6.09 8.70 -2.53
N PHE A 74 7.37 8.89 -2.82
CA PHE A 74 8.42 7.92 -2.56
C PHE A 74 9.66 8.66 -2.06
N GLY A 75 10.35 8.10 -1.08
CA GLY A 75 11.60 8.65 -0.57
C GLY A 75 12.23 7.76 0.48
N LYS A 76 13.46 8.14 0.87
CA LYS A 76 14.18 7.50 1.97
C LYS A 76 14.12 8.41 3.20
N GLU A 77 13.71 7.85 4.33
CA GLU A 77 13.75 8.54 5.63
C GLU A 77 14.36 7.59 6.67
N GLY A 78 15.44 8.03 7.31
CA GLY A 78 16.27 7.18 8.16
C GLY A 78 16.78 5.95 7.39
N ASP A 79 16.56 4.77 8.00
CA ASP A 79 16.99 3.48 7.45
C ASP A 79 15.94 2.83 6.54
N PHE A 80 14.90 3.55 6.13
CA PHE A 80 13.79 3.00 5.37
C PHE A 80 13.58 3.70 4.04
N ASN A 81 13.34 2.90 3.00
CA ASN A 81 12.65 3.33 1.79
C ASN A 81 11.14 3.29 2.08
N ILE A 82 10.43 4.31 1.64
CA ILE A 82 9.03 4.53 1.97
C ILE A 82 8.27 4.86 0.68
N LEU A 83 7.20 4.12 0.41
CA LEU A 83 6.26 4.36 -0.67
C LEU A 83 4.88 4.66 -0.08
N VAL A 84 4.33 5.82 -0.40
CA VAL A 84 2.97 6.23 -0.05
C VAL A 84 2.09 6.13 -1.28
N MET A 85 0.95 5.47 -1.15
CA MET A 85 0.02 5.22 -2.25
C MET A 85 -1.43 5.24 -1.77
N ASP A 86 -2.37 5.14 -2.72
CA ASP A 86 -3.80 5.03 -2.39
C ASP A 86 -4.04 3.85 -1.42
N MET A 87 -4.85 4.08 -0.39
CA MET A 87 -5.38 2.99 0.42
C MET A 87 -6.52 2.31 -0.36
N LEU A 88 -6.44 0.99 -0.50
CA LEU A 88 -7.47 0.19 -1.18
C LEU A 88 -8.32 -0.58 -0.16
N GLY A 89 -9.36 -1.23 -0.67
CA GLY A 89 -10.21 -2.14 0.10
C GLY A 89 -9.53 -3.46 0.44
N PRO A 90 -10.29 -4.41 1.02
CA PRO A 90 -9.79 -5.74 1.34
C PRO A 90 -9.33 -6.48 0.07
N SER A 91 -8.36 -7.36 0.26
CA SER A 91 -7.89 -8.30 -0.76
C SER A 91 -8.95 -9.35 -1.08
N LEU A 92 -8.83 -9.99 -2.25
CA LEU A 92 -9.71 -11.10 -2.62
C LEU A 92 -9.59 -12.29 -1.66
N GLU A 93 -8.42 -12.53 -1.05
CA GLU A 93 -8.26 -13.59 -0.05
C GLU A 93 -9.02 -13.26 1.24
N GLU A 94 -9.02 -12.01 1.69
CA GLU A 94 -9.82 -11.58 2.85
C GLU A 94 -11.32 -11.72 2.55
N LEU A 95 -11.76 -11.29 1.37
CA LEU A 95 -13.15 -11.47 0.93
C LEU A 95 -13.53 -12.94 0.77
N PHE A 96 -12.61 -13.78 0.30
CA PHE A 96 -12.83 -15.21 0.14
C PHE A 96 -13.00 -15.90 1.49
N ASN A 97 -12.15 -15.56 2.47
CA ASN A 97 -12.29 -16.05 3.84
C ASN A 97 -13.56 -15.52 4.51
N TYR A 98 -13.98 -14.28 4.23
CA TYR A 98 -15.26 -13.74 4.69
C TYR A 98 -16.47 -14.51 4.15
N CYS A 99 -16.38 -15.07 2.94
CA CYS A 99 -17.40 -15.91 2.32
C CYS A 99 -17.19 -17.41 2.59
N ASP A 100 -16.65 -17.78 3.75
CA ASP A 100 -16.39 -19.19 4.13
C ASP A 100 -15.59 -19.97 3.09
N ARG A 101 -14.67 -19.28 2.41
CA ARG A 101 -13.83 -19.84 1.33
C ARG A 101 -14.65 -20.37 0.16
N GLN A 102 -15.76 -19.72 -0.15
CA GLN A 102 -16.57 -20.02 -1.31
C GLN A 102 -17.14 -18.76 -1.96
N PHE A 103 -16.81 -18.55 -3.23
CA PHE A 103 -17.49 -17.57 -4.07
C PHE A 103 -18.53 -18.25 -4.96
N SER A 104 -19.63 -17.54 -5.22
CA SER A 104 -20.61 -17.97 -6.22
C SER A 104 -20.00 -17.93 -7.62
N LEU A 105 -20.53 -18.74 -8.54
CA LEU A 105 -20.12 -18.71 -9.95
C LEU A 105 -20.23 -17.29 -10.54
N LYS A 106 -21.31 -16.56 -10.23
CA LYS A 106 -21.50 -15.17 -10.66
C LYS A 106 -20.33 -14.28 -10.19
N THR A 107 -19.95 -14.38 -8.93
CA THR A 107 -18.83 -13.61 -8.36
C THR A 107 -17.52 -13.96 -9.07
N VAL A 108 -17.24 -15.25 -9.28
CA VAL A 108 -16.02 -15.70 -9.98
C VAL A 108 -15.97 -15.14 -11.41
N CYS A 109 -17.07 -15.19 -12.16
CA CYS A 109 -17.11 -14.63 -13.52
C CYS A 109 -16.88 -13.11 -13.53
N LEU A 110 -17.45 -12.37 -12.57
CA LEU A 110 -17.27 -10.91 -12.48
C LEU A 110 -15.84 -10.52 -12.09
N LEU A 111 -15.16 -11.33 -11.28
CA LEU A 111 -13.75 -11.12 -10.95
C LEU A 111 -12.84 -11.45 -12.14
N ALA A 112 -13.11 -12.55 -12.84
CA ALA A 112 -12.33 -12.99 -14.00
C ALA A 112 -12.39 -12.01 -15.18
N ASP A 113 -13.46 -11.24 -15.33
CA ASP A 113 -13.57 -10.20 -16.37
C ASP A 113 -12.60 -9.03 -16.13
N GLN A 114 -12.18 -8.79 -14.88
CA GLN A 114 -11.30 -7.67 -14.52
C GLN A 114 -9.84 -8.07 -14.28
N MET A 115 -9.57 -9.34 -13.97
CA MET A 115 -8.24 -9.87 -13.62
C MET A 115 -7.50 -10.43 -14.83
#